data_AF-A0AAN8RHC8-F1
#
_entry.id   AF-A0AAN8RHC8-F1
#
_cell.length_a   1.000
_cell.length_b   1.000
_cell.length_c   1.000
_cell.angle_alpha   90.00
_cell.angle_beta   90.00
_cell.angle_gamma   90.00
#
_symmetry.space_group_name_H-M   'P 1'
#
loop_
_entity.id
_entity.type
_entity.pdbx_description
1 polymer ?
#
loop_
_entity_poly.entity_id
_entity_poly.type
_entity_poly.pdbx_seq_one_letter_code
_entity_poly.pdbx_strand_id
1 'polypeptide(L)'
;MDYTHPDVSPSTSAALEELKRLTNPQIDQVAAIPDIVLTILEVTKSVAALEKEVAGLKERNTLLRLQLHNSHLGRTEALLIPAVVPREARRAMPRNLNDLNVFNSEQCDAALEALGVDVDSKASAYAKRGVIAEQLGVRLP
;
A
#
# COMPACT_ATOMS: atom_id res chain seq x y z
N MET A 1 34.13 -29.15 -74.99
CA MET A 1 34.65 -27.78 -74.81
C MET A 1 33.50 -26.95 -74.30
N ASP A 2 33.55 -26.71 -72.99
CA ASP A 2 32.95 -25.64 -72.19
C ASP A 2 31.52 -25.16 -72.49
N TYR A 3 30.60 -25.64 -71.64
CA TYR A 3 29.41 -24.87 -71.29
C TYR A 3 29.82 -23.71 -70.38
N THR A 4 29.99 -22.52 -70.96
CA THR A 4 30.16 -21.28 -70.20
C THR A 4 28.83 -20.90 -69.55
N HIS A 5 28.82 -20.88 -68.22
CA HIS A 5 27.75 -20.32 -67.39
C HIS A 5 27.35 -18.92 -67.90
N PRO A 6 26.06 -18.59 -68.02
CA PRO A 6 25.67 -17.26 -68.46
C PRO A 6 26.08 -16.24 -67.40
N ASP A 7 26.86 -15.25 -67.83
CA ASP A 7 27.23 -14.07 -67.05
C ASP A 7 25.97 -13.44 -66.43
N VAL A 8 25.90 -13.49 -65.11
CA VAL A 8 24.91 -12.78 -64.31
C VAL A 8 25.22 -11.29 -64.49
N SER A 9 24.41 -10.62 -65.30
CA SER A 9 24.63 -9.23 -65.70
C SER A 9 24.84 -8.33 -64.47
N PRO A 10 25.74 -7.32 -64.52
CA PRO A 10 26.03 -6.42 -63.40
C PRO A 10 24.78 -5.70 -62.85
N SER A 11 23.75 -5.56 -63.68
CA SER A 11 22.42 -5.04 -63.30
C SER A 11 21.67 -5.96 -62.33
N THR A 12 21.84 -7.29 -62.44
CA THR A 12 21.19 -8.25 -61.53
C THR A 12 21.94 -8.36 -60.20
N SER A 13 23.26 -8.20 -60.18
CA SER A 13 24.04 -8.13 -58.95
C SER A 13 23.79 -6.84 -58.16
N ALA A 14 23.68 -5.69 -58.82
CA ALA A 14 23.33 -4.42 -58.18
C ALA A 14 21.89 -4.44 -57.62
N ALA A 15 20.93 -4.98 -58.38
CA ALA A 15 19.57 -5.17 -57.92
C ALA A 15 19.49 -6.13 -56.71
N LEU A 16 20.33 -7.17 -56.66
CA LEU A 16 20.38 -8.10 -55.53
C LEU A 16 20.97 -7.44 -54.27
N GLU A 17 22.00 -6.61 -54.38
CA GLU A 17 22.57 -5.88 -53.25
C GLU A 17 21.65 -4.75 -52.75
N GLU A 18 20.90 -4.11 -53.65
CA GLU A 18 19.85 -3.15 -53.28
C GLU A 18 18.67 -3.86 -52.60
N LEU A 19 18.28 -5.06 -53.08
CA LEU A 19 17.29 -5.92 -52.43
C LEU A 19 17.77 -6.41 -51.04
N LYS A 20 19.07 -6.69 -50.88
CA LYS A 20 19.71 -7.03 -49.60
C LYS A 20 19.73 -5.86 -48.61
N ARG A 21 19.95 -4.64 -49.09
CA ARG A 21 19.84 -3.41 -48.27
C ARG A 21 18.40 -3.06 -47.92
N LEU A 22 17.45 -3.44 -48.78
CA LEU A 22 16.01 -3.32 -48.56
C LEU A 22 15.44 -4.48 -47.74
N THR A 23 16.20 -5.56 -47.52
CA THR A 23 15.87 -6.63 -46.56
C THR A 23 16.44 -6.26 -45.21
N ASN A 24 15.63 -5.89 -44.23
CA ASN A 24 14.63 -4.83 -44.21
C ASN A 24 14.66 -4.48 -42.72
N PRO A 25 14.89 -3.24 -42.28
CA PRO A 25 14.80 -2.92 -40.85
C PRO A 25 13.43 -3.34 -40.25
N GLN A 26 12.41 -3.50 -41.10
CA GLN A 26 11.12 -4.09 -40.74
C GLN A 26 11.17 -5.60 -40.46
N ILE A 27 12.02 -6.37 -41.15
CA ILE A 27 12.24 -7.81 -40.86
C ILE A 27 12.95 -7.97 -39.51
N ASP A 28 13.94 -7.12 -39.21
CA ASP A 28 14.61 -7.13 -37.91
C ASP A 28 13.66 -6.72 -36.77
N GLN A 29 12.78 -5.73 -37.00
CA GLN A 29 11.71 -5.36 -36.08
C GLN A 29 10.72 -6.51 -35.85
N VAL A 30 10.32 -7.22 -36.91
CA VAL A 30 9.43 -8.38 -36.82
C VAL A 30 10.12 -9.55 -36.11
N ALA A 31 11.43 -9.74 -36.32
CA ALA A 31 12.23 -10.77 -35.67
C ALA A 31 12.41 -10.52 -34.16
N ALA A 32 12.31 -9.27 -33.70
CA ALA A 32 12.34 -8.92 -32.26
C ALA A 32 10.98 -9.12 -31.55
N ILE A 33 9.87 -9.27 -32.29
CA ILE A 33 8.52 -9.45 -31.71
C ILE A 33 8.46 -10.68 -30.78
N PRO A 34 8.98 -11.87 -31.13
CA PRO A 34 8.96 -13.04 -30.25
C PRO A 34 9.66 -12.80 -28.90
N ASP A 35 10.80 -12.10 -28.90
CA ASP A 35 11.54 -11.79 -27.67
C ASP A 35 10.78 -10.81 -26.77
N ILE A 36 10.14 -9.81 -27.39
CA ILE A 36 9.25 -8.86 -26.69
C ILE A 36 8.06 -9.60 -26.08
N VAL A 37 7.42 -10.49 -26.84
CA VAL A 37 6.28 -11.30 -26.36
C VAL A 37 6.70 -12.22 -25.22
N LEU A 38 7.86 -12.86 -25.30
CA LEU A 38 8.38 -13.71 -24.25
C LEU A 38 8.64 -12.91 -22.96
N THR A 39 9.24 -11.72 -23.09
CA THR A 39 9.45 -10.80 -21.96
C THR A 39 8.13 -10.38 -21.32
N ILE A 40 7.12 -10.02 -22.13
CA ILE A 40 5.79 -9.66 -21.63
C ILE A 40 5.15 -10.84 -20.87
N LEU A 41 5.28 -12.06 -21.38
CA LEU A 41 4.75 -13.26 -20.72
C LEU A 41 5.44 -13.52 -19.37
N GLU A 42 6.75 -13.32 -19.29
CA GLU A 42 7.50 -13.43 -18.03
C GLU A 42 7.08 -12.38 -17.02
N VAL A 43 6.99 -11.11 -17.43
CA VAL A 43 6.50 -10.02 -16.56
C VAL A 43 5.08 -10.32 -16.08
N THR A 44 4.20 -10.79 -16.96
CA THR A 44 2.81 -11.13 -16.61
C THR A 44 2.75 -12.24 -15.55
N LYS A 45 3.61 -13.26 -15.65
CA LYS A 45 3.71 -14.31 -14.63
C LYS A 45 4.20 -13.76 -13.28
N SER A 46 5.21 -12.89 -13.30
CA SER A 46 5.72 -12.25 -12.08
C SER A 46 4.67 -11.35 -11.42
N VAL A 47 3.89 -10.60 -12.21
CA VAL A 47 2.79 -9.78 -11.70
C VAL A 47 1.73 -10.66 -11.03
N ALA A 48 1.30 -11.75 -11.67
CA ALA A 48 0.33 -12.67 -11.08
C ALA A 48 0.81 -13.31 -9.77
N ALA A 49 2.11 -13.64 -9.67
CA ALA A 49 2.71 -14.14 -8.44
C ALA A 49 2.68 -13.09 -7.33
N LEU A 50 3.05 -11.85 -7.65
CA LEU A 50 3.04 -10.73 -6.70
C LEU A 50 1.63 -10.40 -6.21
N GLU A 51 0.62 -10.43 -7.09
CA GLU A 51 -0.78 -10.22 -6.72
C GLU A 51 -1.26 -11.26 -5.69
N LYS A 52 -0.86 -12.52 -5.86
CA LYS A 52 -1.17 -13.60 -4.90
C LYS A 52 -0.50 -13.36 -3.55
N GLU A 53 0.76 -12.93 -3.53
CA GLU A 53 1.47 -12.60 -2.28
C GLU A 53 0.82 -11.42 -1.57
N VAL A 54 0.45 -10.36 -2.31
CA VAL A 54 -0.26 -9.20 -1.76
C VAL A 54 -1.61 -9.60 -1.17
N ALA A 55 -2.36 -10.47 -1.84
CA ALA A 55 -3.60 -11.01 -1.30
C ALA A 55 -3.38 -11.75 0.02
N GLY A 56 -2.37 -12.64 0.08
CA GLY A 56 -2.02 -13.36 1.31
C GLY A 56 -1.54 -12.44 2.44
N LEU A 57 -0.79 -11.38 2.12
CA LEU A 57 -0.38 -10.37 3.11
C LEU A 57 -1.56 -9.55 3.64
N LYS A 58 -2.52 -9.19 2.77
CA LYS A 58 -3.75 -8.50 3.19
C LYS A 58 -4.60 -9.36 4.13
N GLU A 59 -4.73 -10.66 3.84
CA GLU A 59 -5.42 -11.61 4.71
C GLU A 59 -4.73 -11.72 6.08
N ARG A 60 -3.41 -11.92 6.10
CA ARG A 60 -2.62 -11.96 7.35
C ARG A 60 -2.70 -10.66 8.14
N ASN A 61 -2.65 -9.51 7.46
CA ASN A 61 -2.78 -8.21 8.12
C ASN A 61 -4.16 -8.03 8.77
N THR A 62 -5.22 -8.47 8.09
CA THR A 62 -6.57 -8.47 8.63
C THR A 62 -6.68 -9.36 9.87
N LEU A 63 -6.11 -10.57 9.81
CA LEU A 63 -6.10 -11.50 10.94
C LEU A 63 -5.30 -10.94 12.12
N LEU A 64 -4.12 -10.35 11.88
CA LEU A 64 -3.32 -9.71 12.93
C LEU A 64 -4.05 -8.52 13.56
N ARG A 65 -4.78 -7.71 12.78
CA ARG A 65 -5.61 -6.61 13.31
C ARG A 65 -6.74 -7.16 14.19
N LEU A 66 -7.40 -8.24 13.78
CA LEU A 66 -8.44 -8.89 14.59
C LEU A 66 -7.85 -9.49 15.87
N GLN A 67 -6.70 -10.16 15.79
CA GLN A 67 -6.00 -10.69 16.97
C GLN A 67 -5.55 -9.58 17.92
N LEU A 68 -5.04 -8.47 17.39
CA LEU A 68 -4.67 -7.30 18.18
C LEU A 68 -5.90 -6.72 18.87
N HIS A 69 -7.01 -6.53 18.14
CA HIS A 69 -8.27 -6.05 18.70
C HIS A 69 -8.80 -6.99 19.80
N ASN A 70 -8.82 -8.30 19.56
CA ASN A 70 -9.24 -9.29 20.54
C ASN A 70 -8.29 -9.36 21.75
N SER A 71 -6.99 -9.16 21.54
CA SER A 71 -5.99 -9.04 22.61
C SER A 71 -6.22 -7.78 23.45
N HIS A 72 -6.60 -6.66 22.83
CA HIS A 72 -7.00 -5.45 23.54
C HIS A 72 -8.32 -5.60 24.29
N LEU A 73 -9.28 -6.35 23.75
CA LEU A 73 -10.53 -6.69 24.45
C LEU A 73 -10.30 -7.67 25.61
N GLY A 74 -9.36 -8.62 25.45
CA GLY A 74 -8.98 -9.58 26.49
C GLY A 74 -8.03 -9.02 27.55
N ARG A 75 -7.40 -7.86 27.28
CA ARG A 75 -6.59 -7.10 28.24
C ARG A 75 -7.31 -5.79 28.55
N THR A 76 -8.31 -5.89 29.41
CA THR A 76 -8.92 -4.80 30.18
C THR A 76 -7.93 -4.11 31.13
N GLU A 77 -6.74 -3.75 30.62
CA GLU A 77 -5.75 -2.83 31.19
C GLU A 77 -4.94 -2.17 30.04
N ALA A 78 -5.54 -1.99 28.86
CA ALA A 78 -4.88 -1.28 27.77
C ALA A 78 -4.72 0.20 28.15
N LEU A 79 -3.47 0.66 28.20
CA LEU A 79 -3.17 2.07 28.41
C LEU A 79 -3.89 2.91 27.33
N LEU A 80 -4.88 3.69 27.73
CA LEU A 80 -5.67 4.55 26.85
C LEU A 80 -4.90 5.78 26.34
N ILE A 81 -3.57 5.82 26.52
CA ILE A 81 -2.72 6.95 26.15
C ILE A 81 -2.18 6.72 24.72
N PRO A 82 -2.62 7.50 23.71
CA PRO A 82 -2.11 7.38 22.35
C PRO A 82 -0.63 7.73 22.27
N ALA A 83 0.08 7.10 21.32
CA ALA A 83 1.48 7.40 21.06
C ALA A 83 1.72 8.85 20.57
N VAL A 84 0.69 9.46 19.95
CA VAL A 84 0.72 10.84 19.44
C VAL A 84 0.71 11.90 20.56
N VAL A 85 0.33 11.54 21.79
CA VAL A 85 0.32 12.48 22.91
C VAL A 85 1.74 12.71 23.44
N PRO A 86 2.24 13.97 23.46
CA PRO A 86 3.55 14.33 24.02
C PRO A 86 3.70 13.85 25.47
N ARG A 87 4.92 13.48 25.88
CA ARG A 87 5.17 12.84 27.18
C ARG A 87 4.68 13.68 28.36
N GLU A 88 4.75 15.00 28.23
CA GLU A 88 4.37 15.99 29.22
C GLU A 88 2.84 16.00 29.43
N ALA A 89 2.08 15.84 28.34
CA ALA A 89 0.62 15.84 28.33
C ALA A 89 0.01 14.47 28.70
N ARG A 90 0.81 13.40 28.77
CA ARG A 90 0.32 12.05 29.15
C ARG A 90 -0.26 11.97 30.56
N ARG A 91 0.08 12.91 31.44
CA ARG A 91 -0.50 12.97 32.80
C ARG A 91 -1.99 13.35 32.78
N ALA A 92 -2.44 14.08 31.77
CA ALA A 92 -3.84 14.45 31.59
C ALA A 92 -4.67 13.33 30.96
N MET A 93 -4.03 12.30 30.38
CA MET A 93 -4.74 11.24 29.66
C MET A 93 -5.28 10.16 30.61
N PRO A 94 -6.48 9.61 30.32
CA PRO A 94 -6.95 8.42 31.02
C PRO A 94 -5.98 7.27 30.77
N ARG A 95 -5.64 6.52 31.81
CA ARG A 95 -4.76 5.36 31.65
C ARG A 95 -5.56 4.13 31.29
N ASN A 96 -6.82 4.04 31.67
CA ASN A 96 -7.68 2.91 31.32
C ASN A 96 -9.15 3.39 31.22
N LEU A 97 -10.04 2.50 30.80
CA LEU A 97 -11.46 2.83 30.63
C LEU A 97 -12.15 3.19 31.95
N ASN A 98 -11.74 2.60 33.07
CA ASN A 98 -12.28 2.93 34.38
C ASN A 98 -11.87 4.34 34.82
N ASP A 99 -10.63 4.74 34.57
CA ASP A 99 -10.16 6.10 34.79
C ASP A 99 -10.98 7.09 33.97
N LEU A 100 -11.18 6.81 32.66
CA LEU A 100 -11.99 7.65 31.78
C LEU A 100 -13.44 7.77 32.29
N ASN A 101 -14.02 6.69 32.80
CA ASN A 101 -15.37 6.67 33.37
C ASN A 101 -15.53 7.52 34.63
N VAL A 102 -14.44 7.96 35.27
CA VAL A 102 -14.50 8.80 36.49
C VAL A 102 -13.89 10.19 36.31
N PHE A 103 -13.36 10.53 35.13
CA PHE A 103 -12.80 11.86 34.83
C PHE A 103 -13.81 12.99 35.06
N ASN A 104 -13.50 13.96 35.91
CA ASN A 104 -14.32 15.15 36.06
C ASN A 104 -14.21 16.06 34.82
N SER A 105 -14.96 17.17 34.77
CA SER A 105 -14.94 18.06 33.60
C SER A 105 -13.53 18.61 33.31
N GLU A 106 -12.81 19.06 34.34
CA GLU A 106 -11.46 19.64 34.20
C GLU A 106 -10.46 18.63 33.65
N GLN A 107 -10.53 17.38 34.10
CA GLN A 107 -9.69 16.28 33.61
C GLN A 107 -10.04 15.93 32.15
N CYS A 108 -11.31 16.02 31.77
CA CYS A 108 -11.71 15.84 30.37
C CYS A 108 -11.18 16.98 29.50
N ASP A 109 -11.24 18.22 29.97
CA ASP A 109 -10.75 19.39 29.24
C ASP A 109 -9.24 19.30 28.99
N ALA A 110 -8.47 18.92 30.02
CA ALA A 110 -7.02 18.70 29.87
C ALA A 110 -6.69 17.53 28.93
N ALA A 111 -7.49 16.47 28.92
CA ALA A 111 -7.31 15.33 28.03
C ALA A 111 -7.65 15.69 26.57
N LEU A 112 -8.73 16.44 26.34
CA LEU A 112 -9.13 16.93 25.03
C LEU A 112 -8.09 17.91 24.47
N GLU A 113 -7.57 18.81 25.31
CA GLU A 113 -6.47 19.71 24.96
C GLU A 113 -5.21 18.93 24.56
N ALA A 114 -4.86 17.87 25.31
CA ALA A 114 -3.73 16.99 24.98
C ALA A 114 -3.92 16.22 23.66
N LEU A 115 -5.17 15.98 23.25
CA LEU A 115 -5.54 15.38 21.98
C LEU A 115 -5.68 16.43 20.85
N GLY A 116 -5.63 17.72 21.16
CA GLY A 116 -5.86 18.81 20.21
C GLY A 116 -7.31 18.92 19.73
N VAL A 117 -8.27 18.47 20.56
CA VAL A 117 -9.70 18.47 20.24
C VAL A 117 -10.38 19.62 20.97
N ASP A 118 -10.99 20.52 20.21
CA ASP A 118 -11.80 21.61 20.76
C ASP A 118 -13.25 21.13 20.97
N VAL A 119 -13.76 21.29 22.19
CA VAL A 119 -15.11 20.91 22.58
C VAL A 119 -15.72 22.07 23.36
N ASP A 120 -17.02 22.32 23.17
CA ASP A 120 -17.72 23.39 23.89
C ASP A 120 -17.48 23.30 25.41
N SER A 121 -17.00 24.40 25.98
CA SER A 121 -16.80 24.59 27.42
C SER A 121 -18.01 24.20 28.27
N LYS A 122 -19.24 24.32 27.74
CA LYS A 122 -20.50 23.96 28.40
C LYS A 122 -20.86 22.47 28.29
N ALA A 123 -20.12 21.68 27.53
CA ALA A 123 -20.38 20.26 27.40
C ALA A 123 -20.22 19.55 28.76
N SER A 124 -21.14 18.64 29.06
CA SER A 124 -21.08 17.85 30.30
C SER A 124 -19.84 16.94 30.29
N ALA A 125 -19.35 16.59 31.48
CA ALA A 125 -18.24 15.64 31.62
C ALA A 125 -18.55 14.30 30.91
N TYR A 126 -19.80 13.83 30.93
CA TYR A 126 -20.20 12.61 30.21
C TYR A 126 -20.01 12.75 28.71
N ALA A 127 -20.45 13.87 28.12
CA ALA A 127 -20.27 14.15 26.69
C ALA A 127 -18.78 14.23 26.33
N LYS A 128 -17.98 14.93 27.13
CA LYS A 128 -16.53 15.06 26.91
C LYS A 128 -15.81 13.71 26.99
N ARG A 129 -16.18 12.84 27.95
CA ARG A 129 -15.66 11.45 28.01
C ARG A 129 -16.02 10.65 26.78
N GLY A 130 -17.24 10.80 26.25
CA GLY A 130 -17.68 10.16 25.01
C GLY A 130 -16.80 10.55 23.81
N VAL A 131 -16.51 11.84 23.67
CA VAL A 131 -15.59 12.35 22.63
C VAL A 131 -14.18 11.79 22.82
N ILE A 132 -13.65 11.80 24.04
CA ILE A 132 -12.34 11.20 24.34
C ILE A 132 -12.34 9.71 23.98
N ALA A 133 -13.36 8.95 24.36
CA ALA A 133 -13.46 7.52 24.06
C ALA A 133 -13.45 7.25 22.54
N GLU A 134 -14.21 8.04 21.79
CA GLU A 134 -14.23 7.97 20.32
C GLU A 134 -12.85 8.22 19.70
N GLN A 135 -12.15 9.28 20.14
CA GLN A 135 -10.79 9.60 19.68
C GLN A 135 -9.77 8.51 20.01
N LEU A 136 -10.00 7.79 21.12
CA LEU A 136 -9.17 6.67 21.56
C LEU A 136 -9.59 5.33 20.96
N GLY A 137 -10.64 5.30 20.12
CA GLY A 137 -11.15 4.09 19.49
C GLY A 137 -11.76 3.09 20.48
N VAL A 138 -12.24 3.57 21.62
CA VAL A 138 -12.88 2.75 22.67
C VAL A 138 -14.33 3.16 22.87
N ARG A 139 -15.16 2.19 23.28
CA ARG A 139 -16.59 2.43 23.53
C ARG A 139 -16.85 2.48 25.03
N LEU A 140 -17.48 3.55 25.50
CA LEU A 140 -17.98 3.61 26.87
C LEU A 140 -19.21 2.67 27.00
N PRO A 141 -19.36 1.95 28.12
CA PRO A 141 -20.52 1.12 28.39
C PRO A 141 -21.81 1.94 28.58
#